data_AF-A0A957RWY4-F1
#
_entry.id   AF-A0A957RWY4-F1
#
_cell.length_a   1.000
_cell.length_b   1.000
_cell.length_c   1.000
_cell.angle_alpha   90.00
_cell.angle_beta   90.00
_cell.angle_gamma   90.00
#
_symmetry.space_group_name_H-M   'P 1'
#
loop_
_entity.id
_entity.type
_entity.pdbx_description
1 polymer ?
#
loop_
_entity_poly.entity_id
_entity_poly.type
_entity_poly.pdbx_seq_one_letter_code
_entity_poly.pdbx_strand_id
1 'polypeptide(L)'
;MNVRLTDGTTTITLTSGAYEGVRYSPVAATVDEALSPGFSISESIWVRVAGTASEIQAARHAIGQLLATARRRRGSGRLQQVYVEHQSISGGDWYRAQILNGTVRSDDEPMLRRLDNGTNVIHVEFERLPYWEGPSTALTWGAGAASTATITNGDGSPYNAADLTDDSIVGELSAPIALRVKNNEGASVTWREFHLANLGEPDFTTTQHIITAATATSSWDPYTTHSNLRWICSVSDTVLAKCAGQAFRIVATFVSSTVGVYYRASVYAAIGGTYRLLASGPEVYNGLGLAALLVLDLGTLQIPPGGEDSATSGVVVVISARYATAGAATLDHVQLLPAEEYVFAEQPGYTTPDQAELVLDEVNGRVYLDAAVHYNIVSRRGSPLTVTPGRANRLAVLYMEGDGEYDPTRAIVLSGSYRPRRLTV
;
A
#
# COMPACT_ATOMS: atom_id res chain seq x y z
N MET A 1 10.69 -3.37 -32.28
CA MET A 1 9.64 -3.71 -31.32
C MET A 1 9.77 -5.16 -30.94
N ASN A 2 9.60 -5.51 -29.67
CA ASN A 2 9.58 -6.90 -29.20
C ASN A 2 8.37 -7.13 -28.29
N VAL A 3 7.86 -8.36 -28.29
CA VAL A 3 6.78 -8.80 -27.41
C VAL A 3 7.16 -10.14 -26.81
N ARG A 4 6.92 -10.31 -25.51
CA ARG A 4 7.09 -11.60 -24.84
C ARG A 4 5.97 -11.86 -23.83
N LEU A 5 5.75 -13.14 -23.56
CA LEU A 5 4.86 -13.61 -22.49
C LEU A 5 5.70 -14.26 -21.41
N THR A 6 5.44 -13.94 -20.14
CA THR A 6 6.21 -14.51 -19.03
C THR A 6 5.37 -14.70 -17.78
N ASP A 7 5.66 -15.75 -17.01
CA ASP A 7 5.17 -15.93 -15.63
C ASP A 7 6.28 -15.74 -14.58
N GLY A 8 7.45 -15.27 -15.01
CA GLY A 8 8.66 -15.14 -14.20
C GLY A 8 9.52 -16.40 -14.17
N THR A 9 9.00 -17.56 -14.58
CA THR A 9 9.73 -18.83 -14.67
C THR A 9 9.95 -19.22 -16.14
N THR A 10 8.87 -19.18 -16.92
CA THR A 10 8.83 -19.45 -18.35
C THR A 10 8.71 -18.12 -19.08
N THR A 11 9.58 -17.88 -20.06
CA THR A 11 9.51 -16.68 -20.91
C THR A 11 9.50 -17.08 -22.38
N ILE A 12 8.51 -16.60 -23.11
CA ILE A 12 8.32 -16.83 -24.55
C ILE A 12 8.45 -15.50 -25.27
N THR A 13 9.55 -15.31 -26.01
CA THR A 13 9.76 -14.12 -26.85
C THR A 13 9.22 -14.39 -28.26
N LEU A 14 8.21 -13.62 -28.66
CA LEU A 14 7.42 -13.81 -29.89
C LEU A 14 8.14 -13.39 -31.18
N THR A 15 9.44 -13.14 -31.10
CA THR A 15 10.35 -12.78 -32.19
C THR A 15 11.62 -13.63 -32.18
N SER A 16 11.59 -14.80 -31.52
CA SER A 16 12.75 -15.70 -31.39
C SER A 16 12.36 -17.18 -31.47
N GLY A 17 13.30 -18.03 -31.87
CA GLY A 17 13.07 -19.48 -31.98
C GLY A 17 12.01 -19.81 -33.02
N ALA A 18 10.99 -20.57 -32.64
CA ALA A 18 9.86 -20.93 -33.51
C ALA A 18 8.95 -19.73 -33.85
N TYR A 19 9.09 -18.59 -33.17
CA TYR A 19 8.29 -17.38 -33.40
C TYR A 19 9.08 -16.40 -34.29
N GLU A 20 8.69 -16.27 -35.56
CA GLU A 20 9.45 -15.51 -36.56
C GLU A 20 9.01 -14.05 -36.71
N GLY A 21 7.88 -13.66 -36.11
CA GLY A 21 7.40 -12.31 -36.24
C GLY A 21 6.12 -12.06 -35.47
N VAL A 22 5.94 -10.80 -35.09
CA VAL A 22 4.80 -10.35 -34.29
C VAL A 22 4.24 -9.05 -34.87
N ARG A 23 2.92 -8.92 -34.88
CA ARG A 23 2.22 -7.64 -35.09
C ARG A 23 1.32 -7.39 -33.89
N TYR A 24 1.62 -6.31 -33.19
CA TYR A 24 0.91 -5.89 -31.98
C TYR A 24 1.00 -4.38 -31.85
N SER A 25 -0.09 -3.76 -31.42
CA SER A 25 -0.15 -2.35 -31.08
C SER A 25 -1.01 -2.26 -29.82
N PRO A 26 -0.44 -1.91 -28.67
CA PRO A 26 -1.20 -1.84 -27.43
C PRO A 26 -2.25 -0.73 -27.51
N VAL A 27 -3.42 -0.99 -26.93
CA VAL A 27 -4.53 -0.03 -26.81
C VAL A 27 -4.43 0.68 -25.47
N ALA A 28 -4.53 2.00 -25.47
CA ALA A 28 -4.55 2.79 -24.25
C ALA A 28 -5.95 2.80 -23.62
N ALA A 29 -6.03 2.69 -22.29
CA ALA A 29 -7.24 3.09 -21.57
C ALA A 29 -7.27 4.60 -21.42
N THR A 30 -8.45 5.17 -21.18
CA THR A 30 -8.58 6.46 -20.50
C THR A 30 -8.26 6.31 -19.01
N VAL A 31 -8.00 7.43 -18.32
CA VAL A 31 -7.78 7.44 -16.86
C VAL A 31 -8.99 6.86 -16.13
N ASP A 32 -10.20 7.30 -16.49
CA ASP A 32 -11.44 6.86 -15.84
C ASP A 32 -11.67 5.35 -16.00
N GLU A 33 -11.38 4.81 -17.18
CA GLU A 33 -11.43 3.37 -17.44
C GLU A 33 -10.38 2.62 -16.60
N ALA A 34 -9.16 3.14 -16.49
CA ALA A 34 -8.10 2.49 -15.73
C ALA A 34 -8.36 2.46 -14.22
N LEU A 35 -9.07 3.46 -13.69
CA LEU A 35 -9.49 3.54 -12.29
C LEU A 35 -10.79 2.78 -12.00
N SER A 36 -11.53 2.38 -13.04
CA SER A 36 -12.80 1.67 -12.88
C SER A 36 -12.59 0.23 -12.37
N PRO A 37 -13.24 -0.16 -11.26
CA PRO A 37 -13.07 -1.49 -10.68
C PRO A 37 -13.42 -2.61 -11.68
N GLY A 38 -12.49 -3.53 -11.88
CA GLY A 38 -12.69 -4.70 -12.75
C GLY A 38 -12.60 -4.42 -14.25
N PHE A 39 -12.28 -3.20 -14.66
CA PHE A 39 -12.03 -2.89 -16.07
C PHE A 39 -10.78 -3.62 -16.59
N SER A 40 -10.87 -4.10 -17.83
CA SER A 40 -9.78 -4.82 -18.50
C SER A 40 -9.83 -4.55 -19.99
N ILE A 41 -8.65 -4.53 -20.63
CA ILE A 41 -8.54 -4.33 -22.08
C ILE A 41 -8.39 -5.68 -22.76
N SER A 42 -9.23 -5.94 -23.76
CA SER A 42 -9.11 -7.07 -24.67
C SER A 42 -8.21 -6.71 -25.85
N GLU A 43 -7.18 -7.53 -26.09
CA GLU A 43 -6.22 -7.33 -27.17
C GLU A 43 -5.96 -8.63 -27.92
N SER A 44 -5.40 -8.49 -29.12
CA SER A 44 -4.94 -9.60 -29.94
C SER A 44 -3.53 -9.33 -30.49
N ILE A 45 -2.66 -10.32 -30.37
CA ILE A 45 -1.34 -10.34 -31.00
C ILE A 45 -1.37 -11.33 -32.16
N TRP A 46 -0.92 -10.89 -33.32
CA TRP A 46 -0.69 -11.76 -34.47
C TRP A 46 0.74 -12.28 -34.42
N VAL A 47 0.92 -13.60 -34.43
CA VAL A 47 2.23 -14.25 -34.35
C VAL A 47 2.43 -15.18 -35.52
N ARG A 48 3.54 -15.00 -36.24
CA ARG A 48 4.01 -15.96 -37.24
C ARG A 48 4.89 -17.01 -36.55
N VAL A 49 4.53 -18.27 -36.72
CA VAL A 49 5.22 -19.43 -36.17
C VAL A 49 5.77 -20.27 -37.32
N ALA A 50 7.00 -20.74 -37.22
CA ALA A 50 7.61 -21.57 -38.25
C ALA A 50 8.32 -22.79 -37.66
N GLY A 51 8.48 -23.81 -38.49
CA GLY A 51 9.13 -25.07 -38.13
C GLY A 51 8.36 -26.28 -38.64
N THR A 52 8.70 -27.44 -38.10
CA THR A 52 7.96 -28.68 -38.30
C THR A 52 6.57 -28.59 -37.66
N ALA A 53 5.62 -29.41 -38.12
CA ALA A 53 4.28 -29.49 -37.52
C ALA A 53 4.33 -29.70 -36.00
N SER A 54 5.28 -30.49 -35.49
CA SER A 54 5.48 -30.72 -34.06
C SER A 54 6.00 -29.48 -33.32
N GLU A 55 6.91 -28.71 -33.92
CA GLU A 55 7.42 -27.47 -33.31
C GLU A 55 6.33 -26.39 -33.27
N ILE A 56 5.53 -26.28 -34.33
CA ILE A 56 4.41 -25.33 -34.39
C ILE A 56 3.35 -25.67 -33.33
N GLN A 57 3.01 -26.95 -33.18
CA GLN A 57 2.10 -27.41 -32.13
C GLN A 57 2.66 -27.16 -30.72
N ALA A 58 3.94 -27.43 -30.49
CA ALA A 58 4.59 -27.20 -29.21
C ALA A 58 4.62 -25.70 -28.85
N ALA A 59 4.95 -24.84 -29.82
CA ALA A 59 4.93 -23.39 -29.65
C ALA A 59 3.52 -22.88 -29.28
N ARG A 60 2.49 -23.32 -30.02
CA ARG A 60 1.09 -23.01 -29.70
C ARG A 60 0.71 -23.48 -28.29
N HIS A 61 1.11 -24.69 -27.92
CA HIS A 61 0.81 -25.26 -26.61
C HIS A 61 1.46 -24.47 -25.47
N ALA A 62 2.72 -24.06 -25.63
CA ALA A 62 3.45 -23.29 -24.63
C ALA A 62 2.77 -21.96 -24.30
N ILE A 63 2.32 -21.21 -25.32
CA ILE A 63 1.51 -20.00 -25.11
C ILE A 63 0.18 -20.34 -24.42
N GLY A 64 -0.49 -21.39 -24.91
CA GLY A 64 -1.76 -21.84 -24.33
C GLY A 64 -1.66 -22.20 -22.84
N GLN A 65 -0.53 -22.76 -22.39
CA GLN A 65 -0.26 -23.07 -20.99
C GLN A 65 -0.14 -21.81 -20.14
N LEU A 66 0.60 -20.79 -20.58
CA LEU A 66 0.71 -19.50 -19.89
C LEU A 66 -0.68 -18.85 -19.74
N LEU A 67 -1.46 -18.78 -20.82
CA LEU A 67 -2.80 -18.19 -20.77
C LEU A 67 -3.78 -19.00 -19.91
N ALA A 68 -3.64 -20.33 -19.88
CA ALA A 68 -4.40 -21.18 -18.95
C ALA A 68 -4.01 -20.94 -17.48
N THR A 69 -2.75 -20.64 -17.20
CA THR A 69 -2.30 -20.25 -15.86
C THR A 69 -2.91 -18.91 -15.44
N ALA A 70 -2.92 -17.91 -16.32
CA ALA A 70 -3.58 -16.62 -16.08
C ALA A 70 -5.07 -16.79 -15.71
N ARG A 71 -5.80 -17.59 -16.50
CA ARG A 71 -7.22 -17.92 -16.24
C ARG A 71 -7.44 -18.61 -14.91
N ARG A 72 -6.62 -19.64 -14.60
CA ARG A 72 -6.72 -20.38 -13.33
C ARG A 72 -6.40 -19.49 -12.13
N ARG A 73 -5.46 -18.54 -12.28
CA ARG A 73 -5.17 -17.54 -11.27
C ARG A 73 -6.35 -16.62 -11.04
N ARG A 74 -7.00 -16.11 -12.09
CA ARG A 74 -8.20 -15.25 -11.93
C ARG A 74 -9.30 -15.93 -11.11
N GLY A 75 -9.54 -17.22 -11.32
CA GLY A 75 -10.57 -17.97 -10.58
C GLY A 75 -10.18 -18.37 -9.15
N SER A 76 -8.90 -18.58 -8.86
CA SER A 76 -8.45 -19.15 -7.57
C SER A 76 -7.62 -18.20 -6.70
N GLY A 77 -7.12 -17.10 -7.25
CA GLY A 77 -6.10 -16.23 -6.64
C GLY A 77 -4.72 -16.88 -6.48
N ARG A 78 -4.60 -18.19 -6.79
CA ARG A 78 -3.39 -19.00 -6.65
C ARG A 78 -2.62 -19.04 -7.98
N LEU A 79 -1.35 -19.45 -7.98
CA LEU A 79 -0.43 -19.48 -9.14
C LEU A 79 0.26 -18.15 -9.46
N GLN A 80 1.28 -18.18 -10.32
CA GLN A 80 2.06 -17.02 -10.74
C GLN A 80 1.24 -16.05 -11.61
N GLN A 81 1.56 -14.76 -11.54
CA GLN A 81 1.03 -13.76 -12.47
C GLN A 81 1.68 -13.95 -13.82
N VAL A 82 0.87 -13.89 -14.88
CA VAL A 82 1.36 -13.94 -16.26
C VAL A 82 1.29 -12.53 -16.82
N TYR A 83 2.35 -12.11 -17.49
CA TYR A 83 2.48 -10.79 -18.08
C TYR A 83 2.65 -10.91 -19.59
N VAL A 84 2.02 -9.98 -20.31
CA VAL A 84 2.53 -9.55 -21.62
C VAL A 84 3.56 -8.46 -21.36
N GLU A 85 4.70 -8.56 -22.01
CA GLU A 85 5.71 -7.51 -21.98
C GLU A 85 5.96 -6.98 -23.39
N HIS A 86 6.04 -5.66 -23.49
CA HIS A 86 6.18 -4.92 -24.72
C HIS A 86 7.41 -4.01 -24.64
N GLN A 87 8.14 -3.95 -25.75
CA GLN A 87 9.27 -3.06 -25.94
C GLN A 87 9.08 -2.35 -27.28
N SER A 88 8.71 -1.06 -27.26
CA SER A 88 8.33 -0.28 -28.44
C SER A 88 9.50 -0.15 -29.44
N ILE A 89 10.71 0.10 -28.93
CA ILE A 89 11.95 0.19 -29.71
C ILE A 89 12.96 -0.85 -29.25
N SER A 90 13.77 -1.36 -30.19
CA SER A 90 14.83 -2.32 -29.84
C SER A 90 15.84 -1.66 -28.90
N GLY A 91 16.12 -2.29 -27.75
CA GLY A 91 17.04 -1.77 -26.74
C GLY A 91 16.45 -0.78 -25.73
N GLY A 92 15.15 -0.47 -25.82
CA GLY A 92 14.44 0.34 -24.82
C GLY A 92 14.00 -0.45 -23.58
N ASP A 93 13.25 0.18 -22.69
CA ASP A 93 12.70 -0.47 -21.51
C ASP A 93 11.57 -1.45 -21.86
N TRP A 94 11.49 -2.52 -21.07
CA TRP A 94 10.36 -3.43 -21.09
C TRP A 94 9.25 -2.91 -20.18
N TYR A 95 8.07 -2.80 -20.76
CA TYR A 95 6.84 -2.53 -20.02
C TYR A 95 6.02 -3.81 -19.94
N ARG A 96 5.39 -4.06 -18.80
CA ARG A 96 4.60 -5.26 -18.56
C ARG A 96 3.17 -4.93 -18.20
N ALA A 97 2.22 -5.74 -18.64
CA ALA A 97 0.84 -5.69 -18.19
C ALA A 97 0.37 -7.09 -17.82
N GLN A 98 -0.31 -7.21 -16.67
CA GLN A 98 -0.78 -8.51 -16.21
C GLN A 98 -1.92 -9.00 -17.09
N ILE A 99 -1.81 -10.22 -17.59
CA ILE A 99 -2.86 -10.94 -18.30
C ILE A 99 -3.82 -11.57 -17.28
N LEU A 100 -5.12 -11.35 -17.49
CA LEU A 100 -6.21 -11.87 -16.66
C LEU A 100 -6.88 -13.10 -17.29
N ASN A 101 -6.94 -13.13 -18.62
CA ASN A 101 -7.60 -14.17 -19.40
C ASN A 101 -6.96 -14.25 -20.79
N GLY A 102 -7.10 -15.37 -21.49
CA GLY A 102 -6.69 -15.44 -22.88
C GLY A 102 -6.80 -16.83 -23.51
N THR A 103 -6.70 -16.85 -24.84
CA THR A 103 -6.74 -18.05 -25.67
C THR A 103 -5.81 -17.92 -26.87
N VAL A 104 -5.49 -19.06 -27.50
CA VAL A 104 -4.74 -19.08 -28.76
C VAL A 104 -5.62 -19.66 -29.86
N ARG A 105 -5.90 -18.85 -30.88
CA ARG A 105 -6.68 -19.23 -32.06
C ARG A 105 -5.77 -19.38 -33.27
N SER A 106 -6.15 -20.28 -34.17
CA SER A 106 -5.55 -20.35 -35.49
C SER A 106 -6.10 -19.23 -36.35
N ASP A 107 -5.35 -18.86 -37.38
CA ASP A 107 -5.87 -17.93 -38.39
C ASP A 107 -7.15 -18.46 -39.05
N ASP A 108 -8.05 -17.55 -39.41
CA ASP A 108 -9.29 -17.88 -40.10
C ASP A 108 -9.01 -18.32 -41.55
N GLU A 109 -7.93 -17.82 -42.16
CA GLU A 109 -7.49 -18.19 -43.51
C GLU A 109 -6.94 -19.63 -43.53
N PRO A 110 -7.57 -20.56 -44.27
CA PRO A 110 -7.16 -21.97 -44.26
C PRO A 110 -5.71 -22.21 -44.67
N MET A 111 -5.13 -21.37 -45.54
CA MET A 111 -3.74 -21.52 -45.97
C MET A 111 -2.72 -21.12 -44.89
N LEU A 112 -3.10 -20.24 -43.97
CA LEU A 112 -2.25 -19.73 -42.90
C LEU A 112 -2.28 -20.60 -41.63
N ARG A 113 -3.22 -21.55 -41.53
CA ARG A 113 -3.33 -22.50 -40.40
C ARG A 113 -2.90 -23.94 -40.70
N ARG A 114 -2.35 -24.18 -41.90
CA ARG A 114 -1.91 -25.49 -42.37
C ARG A 114 -0.57 -25.88 -41.72
N LEU A 115 -0.56 -26.92 -40.89
CA LEU A 115 0.64 -27.38 -40.17
C LEU A 115 1.70 -28.03 -41.06
N ASP A 116 1.30 -28.51 -42.23
CA ASP A 116 2.19 -29.03 -43.28
C ASP A 116 2.87 -27.90 -44.07
N ASN A 117 2.37 -26.68 -43.95
CA ASN A 117 3.06 -25.49 -44.40
C ASN A 117 4.08 -25.11 -43.31
N GLY A 118 5.37 -25.03 -43.64
CA GLY A 118 6.44 -24.76 -42.67
C GLY A 118 6.32 -23.43 -41.92
N THR A 119 5.28 -22.64 -42.21
CA THR A 119 4.90 -21.40 -41.52
C THR A 119 3.39 -21.37 -41.27
N ASN A 120 2.99 -20.97 -40.06
CA ASN A 120 1.61 -20.80 -39.61
C ASN A 120 1.43 -19.42 -38.97
N VAL A 121 0.19 -18.94 -38.93
CA VAL A 121 -0.21 -17.73 -38.20
C VAL A 121 -1.18 -18.13 -37.08
N ILE A 122 -0.90 -17.60 -35.89
CA ILE A 122 -1.77 -17.74 -34.72
C ILE A 122 -2.12 -16.36 -34.16
N HIS A 123 -3.29 -16.32 -33.53
CA HIS A 123 -3.82 -15.17 -32.82
C HIS A 123 -3.78 -15.46 -31.33
N VAL A 124 -3.07 -14.61 -30.60
CA VAL A 124 -3.03 -14.67 -29.14
C VAL A 124 -3.98 -13.59 -28.62
N GLU A 125 -5.18 -14.01 -28.25
CA GLU A 125 -6.23 -13.12 -27.73
C GLU A 125 -6.18 -13.14 -26.20
N PHE A 126 -6.16 -11.98 -25.55
CA PHE A 126 -6.10 -11.90 -24.10
C PHE A 126 -6.78 -10.65 -23.54
N GLU A 127 -7.17 -10.74 -22.27
CA GLU A 127 -7.58 -9.61 -21.45
C GLU A 127 -6.43 -9.26 -20.50
N ARG A 128 -6.10 -7.97 -20.38
CA ARG A 128 -5.08 -7.48 -19.45
C ARG A 128 -5.59 -6.35 -18.57
N LEU A 129 -4.84 -6.06 -17.52
CA LEU A 129 -5.02 -4.83 -16.75
C LEU A 129 -4.85 -3.59 -17.66
N PRO A 130 -5.57 -2.49 -17.37
CA PRO A 130 -5.66 -1.33 -18.27
C PRO A 130 -4.42 -0.43 -18.28
N TYR A 131 -3.34 -0.84 -17.62
CA TYR A 131 -2.10 -0.07 -17.51
C TYR A 131 -0.88 -0.96 -17.78
N TRP A 132 0.22 -0.29 -18.10
CA TRP A 132 1.54 -0.84 -18.29
C TRP A 132 2.45 -0.43 -17.14
N GLU A 133 3.17 -1.39 -16.57
CA GLU A 133 4.18 -1.17 -15.54
C GLU A 133 5.58 -1.13 -16.19
N GLY A 134 6.33 -0.07 -15.93
CA GLY A 134 7.73 0.03 -16.34
C GLY A 134 8.68 -0.86 -15.52
N PRO A 135 10.00 -0.68 -15.72
CA PRO A 135 11.03 -1.26 -14.86
C PRO A 135 10.83 -0.90 -13.39
N SER A 136 11.38 -1.72 -12.49
CA SER A 136 11.37 -1.40 -11.05
C SER A 136 12.31 -0.22 -10.79
N THR A 137 11.78 0.84 -10.20
CA THR A 137 12.52 2.05 -9.84
C THR A 137 12.63 2.14 -8.33
N ALA A 138 13.83 2.40 -7.82
CA ALA A 138 14.04 2.60 -6.38
C ALA A 138 13.36 3.88 -5.89
N LEU A 139 12.78 3.84 -4.70
CA LEU A 139 12.31 5.03 -4.02
C LEU A 139 13.52 5.85 -3.53
N THR A 140 13.47 7.16 -3.75
CA THR A 140 14.47 8.11 -3.24
C THR A 140 13.84 9.01 -2.19
N TRP A 141 14.61 9.33 -1.15
CA TRP A 141 14.08 9.96 0.06
C TRP A 141 14.73 11.32 0.32
N GLY A 142 13.88 12.25 0.76
CA GLY A 142 14.25 13.62 1.11
C GLY A 142 14.89 14.42 -0.03
N ALA A 143 15.34 15.63 0.29
CA ALA A 143 15.95 16.54 -0.69
C ALA A 143 17.27 16.01 -1.29
N GLY A 144 17.94 15.08 -0.63
CA GLY A 144 19.21 14.50 -1.08
C GLY A 144 19.08 13.29 -2.00
N ALA A 145 17.85 12.84 -2.31
CA ALA A 145 17.59 11.63 -3.08
C ALA A 145 18.32 10.39 -2.54
N ALA A 146 18.33 10.23 -1.21
CA ALA A 146 18.95 9.08 -0.57
C ALA A 146 18.21 7.79 -0.96
N SER A 147 18.88 6.63 -0.89
CA SER A 147 18.26 5.31 -1.15
C SER A 147 17.44 4.77 0.03
N THR A 148 17.62 5.36 1.20
CA THR A 148 16.97 4.99 2.46
C THR A 148 16.56 6.23 3.24
N ALA A 149 15.59 6.10 4.13
CA ALA A 149 15.25 7.11 5.13
C ALA A 149 15.29 6.48 6.53
N THR A 150 15.79 7.21 7.52
CA THR A 150 15.67 6.80 8.93
C THR A 150 14.59 7.62 9.60
N ILE A 151 13.66 6.97 10.29
CA ILE A 151 12.59 7.62 11.05
C ILE A 151 12.56 7.07 12.47
N THR A 152 12.11 7.88 13.43
CA THR A 152 11.86 7.46 14.82
C THR A 152 10.38 7.12 15.00
N ASN A 153 10.04 6.25 15.93
CA ASN A 153 8.66 5.76 16.12
C ASN A 153 7.69 6.82 16.69
N GLY A 154 8.21 7.84 17.38
CA GLY A 154 7.42 8.88 18.05
C GLY A 154 7.24 10.20 17.30
N ASP A 155 6.84 11.22 18.07
CA ASP A 155 6.53 12.57 17.62
C ASP A 155 7.76 13.51 17.54
N GLY A 156 8.96 12.99 17.79
CA GLY A 156 10.21 13.67 17.50
C GLY A 156 10.51 13.66 16.00
N SER A 157 11.10 14.72 15.46
CA SER A 157 11.55 14.78 14.05
C SER A 157 12.36 13.53 13.70
N PRO A 158 12.01 12.79 12.62
CA PRO A 158 11.17 13.22 11.49
C PRO A 158 9.67 12.89 11.60
N TYR A 159 9.13 12.72 12.80
CA TYR A 159 7.70 12.51 13.09
C TYR A 159 7.18 11.21 12.49
N ASN A 160 7.89 10.11 12.76
CA ASN A 160 7.60 8.75 12.26
C ASN A 160 7.18 8.64 10.79
N ALA A 161 7.68 9.55 9.96
CA ALA A 161 7.38 9.62 8.55
C ALA A 161 8.57 10.17 7.76
N ALA A 162 8.66 9.80 6.49
CA ALA A 162 9.69 10.27 5.58
C ALA A 162 9.08 10.75 4.26
N ASP A 163 9.56 11.90 3.79
CA ASP A 163 9.21 12.44 2.49
C ASP A 163 10.00 11.72 1.40
N LEU A 164 9.31 11.33 0.32
CA LEU A 164 9.95 10.95 -0.92
C LEU A 164 10.47 12.21 -1.62
N THR A 165 11.54 12.06 -2.40
CA THR A 165 12.09 13.18 -3.16
C THR A 165 11.07 13.69 -4.17
N ASP A 166 10.85 15.00 -4.17
CA ASP A 166 9.95 15.66 -5.13
C ASP A 166 10.26 15.25 -6.57
N ASP A 167 9.22 15.09 -7.38
CA ASP A 167 9.28 14.68 -8.79
C ASP A 167 9.99 13.35 -9.11
N SER A 168 10.45 12.59 -8.10
CA SER A 168 11.05 11.26 -8.31
C SER A 168 10.03 10.18 -8.67
N ILE A 169 8.75 10.43 -8.38
CA ILE A 169 7.65 9.53 -8.70
C ILE A 169 7.11 9.85 -10.09
N VAL A 170 7.39 8.96 -11.04
CA VAL A 170 7.01 9.08 -12.45
C VAL A 170 5.90 8.10 -12.80
N GLY A 171 5.14 8.42 -13.86
CA GLY A 171 4.00 7.64 -14.32
C GLY A 171 2.78 8.53 -14.52
N GLU A 172 1.67 7.91 -14.88
CA GLU A 172 0.38 8.56 -15.11
C GLU A 172 -0.67 8.13 -14.07
N LEU A 173 -0.46 7.01 -13.40
CA LEU A 173 -1.37 6.45 -12.40
C LEU A 173 -0.62 6.11 -11.12
N SER A 174 -1.34 6.10 -9.99
CA SER A 174 -0.80 5.63 -8.71
C SER A 174 -0.35 4.17 -8.80
N ALA A 175 0.84 3.91 -8.27
CA ALA A 175 1.50 2.61 -8.35
C ALA A 175 1.78 2.03 -6.97
N PRO A 176 1.56 0.73 -6.74
CA PRO A 176 1.87 0.07 -5.48
C PRO A 176 3.38 0.05 -5.23
N ILE A 177 3.75 0.09 -3.96
CA ILE A 177 5.16 0.06 -3.54
C ILE A 177 5.58 -1.30 -2.97
N ALA A 178 6.84 -1.66 -3.17
CA ALA A 178 7.52 -2.68 -2.40
C ALA A 178 8.33 -1.99 -1.29
N LEU A 179 7.71 -1.80 -0.13
CA LEU A 179 8.31 -1.14 1.03
C LEU A 179 9.04 -2.16 1.91
N ARG A 180 10.21 -1.78 2.42
CA ARG A 180 11.00 -2.50 3.41
C ARG A 180 11.17 -1.61 4.63
N VAL A 181 10.80 -2.14 5.80
CA VAL A 181 10.96 -1.51 7.10
C VAL A 181 11.97 -2.32 7.89
N LYS A 182 13.16 -1.75 8.09
CA LYS A 182 14.31 -2.43 8.66
C LYS A 182 14.52 -2.04 10.12
N ASN A 183 14.77 -3.03 10.96
CA ASN A 183 15.23 -2.82 12.33
C ASN A 183 16.65 -2.23 12.31
N ASN A 184 16.84 -1.08 12.96
CA ASN A 184 18.11 -0.36 13.00
C ASN A 184 18.53 0.01 14.44
N GLU A 185 18.07 -0.77 15.41
CA GLU A 185 18.32 -0.51 16.83
C GLU A 185 19.69 -0.99 17.32
N GLY A 186 20.42 -1.77 16.51
CA GLY A 186 21.61 -2.49 16.98
C GLY A 186 21.28 -3.59 17.99
N ALA A 187 20.00 -3.93 18.15
CA ALA A 187 19.47 -4.95 19.04
C ALA A 187 18.22 -5.59 18.44
N SER A 188 17.79 -6.73 19.02
CA SER A 188 16.54 -7.35 18.61
C SER A 188 15.33 -6.62 19.21
N VAL A 189 14.25 -6.52 18.45
CA VAL A 189 13.01 -5.82 18.83
C VAL A 189 11.83 -6.76 18.66
N THR A 190 10.91 -6.78 19.62
CA THR A 190 9.72 -7.64 19.55
C THR A 190 8.60 -6.92 18.85
N TRP A 191 8.70 -6.74 17.54
CA TRP A 191 7.64 -6.10 16.76
C TRP A 191 6.34 -6.88 16.81
N ARG A 192 5.23 -6.13 16.84
CA ARG A 192 3.90 -6.71 16.92
C ARG A 192 2.92 -6.13 15.91
N GLU A 193 2.73 -4.81 15.92
CA GLU A 193 1.74 -4.14 15.06
C GLU A 193 2.39 -2.97 14.33
N PHE A 194 2.04 -2.78 13.07
CA PHE A 194 2.45 -1.65 12.25
C PHE A 194 1.24 -0.97 11.64
N HIS A 195 1.25 0.35 11.72
CA HIS A 195 0.31 1.26 11.09
C HIS A 195 1.07 2.04 10.03
N LEU A 196 0.74 1.83 8.76
CA LEU A 196 1.42 2.48 7.65
C LEU A 196 0.42 3.21 6.76
N ALA A 197 0.81 4.38 6.27
CA ALA A 197 0.04 5.13 5.28
C ALA A 197 0.95 5.98 4.40
N ASN A 198 0.50 6.28 3.18
CA ASN A 198 1.02 7.40 2.42
C ASN A 198 0.15 8.62 2.68
N LEU A 199 0.79 9.73 3.04
CA LEU A 199 0.15 10.99 3.39
C LEU A 199 0.15 11.98 2.22
N GLY A 200 0.42 11.49 1.00
CA GLY A 200 0.49 12.30 -0.21
C GLY A 200 -0.85 12.86 -0.68
N GLU A 201 -1.96 12.12 -0.53
CA GLU A 201 -3.29 12.59 -0.93
C GLU A 201 -3.75 13.84 -0.14
N PRO A 202 -3.70 13.86 1.20
CA PRO A 202 -3.97 15.10 1.95
C PRO A 202 -2.81 16.11 1.88
N ASP A 203 -1.71 15.78 1.18
CA ASP A 203 -0.50 16.60 1.08
C ASP A 203 0.09 16.96 2.47
N PHE A 204 0.07 16.06 3.45
CA PHE A 204 0.61 16.41 4.77
C PHE A 204 2.12 16.58 4.74
N THR A 205 2.57 17.68 5.35
CA THR A 205 3.99 18.00 5.51
C THR A 205 4.36 18.12 6.97
N THR A 206 5.63 17.87 7.30
CA THR A 206 6.18 18.05 8.66
C THR A 206 5.40 17.27 9.73
N THR A 207 4.70 17.96 10.64
CA THR A 207 3.96 17.38 11.77
C THR A 207 2.47 17.20 11.50
N GLN A 208 1.99 17.49 10.29
CA GLN A 208 0.54 17.65 10.04
C GLN A 208 -0.29 16.37 10.25
N HIS A 209 0.33 15.18 10.19
CA HIS A 209 -0.33 13.91 10.52
C HIS A 209 -0.31 13.59 12.01
N ILE A 210 0.37 14.38 12.84
CA ILE A 210 0.46 14.19 14.29
C ILE A 210 -0.20 15.37 15.00
N ILE A 211 -1.18 15.09 15.84
CA ILE A 211 -1.80 16.07 16.73
C ILE A 211 -1.57 15.67 18.18
N THR A 212 -1.29 16.66 19.03
CA THR A 212 -0.99 16.45 20.45
C THR A 212 -2.09 17.06 21.32
N ALA A 213 -2.25 16.50 22.52
CA ALA A 213 -3.21 17.02 23.48
C ALA A 213 -2.64 18.22 24.24
N ALA A 214 -3.50 19.18 24.60
CA ALA A 214 -3.11 20.30 25.47
C ALA A 214 -2.64 19.83 26.87
N THR A 215 -3.05 18.62 27.28
CA THR A 215 -2.61 17.99 28.52
C THR A 215 -2.36 16.51 28.25
N ALA A 216 -1.09 16.09 28.32
CA ALA A 216 -0.68 14.73 27.98
C ALA A 216 -1.11 13.68 29.03
N THR A 217 -1.02 14.01 30.32
CA THR A 217 -1.34 13.07 31.40
C THR A 217 -2.72 13.33 31.97
N SER A 218 -3.54 12.29 32.06
CA SER A 218 -4.88 12.35 32.67
C SER A 218 -5.08 11.21 33.65
N SER A 219 -5.67 11.52 34.81
CA SER A 219 -6.10 10.55 35.80
C SER A 219 -7.60 10.63 36.01
N TRP A 220 -8.19 9.56 36.53
CA TRP A 220 -9.63 9.46 36.76
C TRP A 220 -9.98 8.58 37.94
N ASP A 221 -11.11 8.94 38.55
CA ASP A 221 -11.77 8.17 39.60
C ASP A 221 -12.48 6.92 39.04
N PRO A 222 -12.90 5.99 39.92
CA PRO A 222 -13.72 4.85 39.52
C PRO A 222 -14.99 5.26 38.74
N TYR A 223 -15.41 4.37 37.86
CA TYR A 223 -16.59 4.55 36.99
C TYR A 223 -16.51 5.74 36.03
N THR A 224 -15.31 6.12 35.59
CA THR A 224 -15.15 7.11 34.51
C THR A 224 -15.89 6.64 33.25
N THR A 225 -16.50 7.59 32.54
CA THR A 225 -17.22 7.35 31.28
C THR A 225 -16.70 8.29 30.19
N HIS A 226 -17.15 8.07 28.95
CA HIS A 226 -16.83 8.93 27.82
C HIS A 226 -17.46 10.35 27.91
N SER A 227 -18.23 10.66 28.96
CA SER A 227 -18.73 12.01 29.21
C SER A 227 -17.64 12.98 29.66
N ASN A 228 -16.51 12.47 30.15
CA ASN A 228 -15.35 13.29 30.51
C ASN A 228 -14.39 13.38 29.32
N LEU A 229 -14.24 14.58 28.76
CA LEU A 229 -13.23 14.86 27.73
C LEU A 229 -11.85 14.87 28.41
N ARG A 230 -10.96 13.94 28.03
CA ARG A 230 -9.66 13.76 28.71
C ARG A 230 -8.54 14.44 27.92
N TRP A 231 -8.28 13.94 26.72
CA TRP A 231 -7.25 14.49 25.84
C TRP A 231 -7.90 15.25 24.71
N ILE A 232 -7.86 16.58 24.79
CA ILE A 232 -8.39 17.47 23.77
C ILE A 232 -7.22 17.85 22.86
N CYS A 233 -7.22 17.31 21.64
CA CYS A 233 -6.23 17.56 20.61
C CYS A 233 -6.82 18.55 19.60
N SER A 234 -6.29 19.77 19.59
CA SER A 234 -6.69 20.79 18.62
C SER A 234 -6.18 20.43 17.23
N VAL A 235 -7.05 20.49 16.23
CA VAL A 235 -6.66 20.35 14.82
C VAL A 235 -6.51 21.76 14.26
N SER A 236 -5.34 22.08 13.70
CA SER A 236 -5.09 23.41 13.14
C SER A 236 -5.90 23.62 11.86
N ASP A 237 -6.21 24.88 11.54
CA ASP A 237 -6.95 25.23 10.32
C ASP A 237 -6.23 24.72 9.06
N THR A 238 -4.88 24.69 9.07
CA THR A 238 -4.07 24.10 7.98
C THR A 238 -4.32 22.60 7.83
N VAL A 239 -4.36 21.85 8.92
CA VAL A 239 -4.64 20.40 8.87
C VAL A 239 -6.09 20.16 8.46
N LEU A 240 -7.04 20.94 8.98
CA LEU A 240 -8.46 20.83 8.60
C LEU A 240 -8.68 21.08 7.11
N ALA A 241 -8.03 22.11 6.54
CA ALA A 241 -8.10 22.41 5.12
C ALA A 241 -7.54 21.27 4.25
N LYS A 242 -6.48 20.60 4.71
CA LYS A 242 -5.87 19.44 4.04
C LYS A 242 -6.68 18.16 4.19
N CYS A 243 -7.33 17.95 5.32
CA CYS A 243 -8.21 16.81 5.52
C CYS A 243 -9.47 16.88 4.64
N ALA A 244 -9.96 18.08 4.31
CA ALA A 244 -11.02 18.32 3.32
C ALA A 244 -12.29 17.46 3.48
N GLY A 245 -12.64 17.06 4.71
CA GLY A 245 -13.82 16.21 5.00
C GLY A 245 -13.61 14.73 4.74
N GLN A 246 -12.40 14.31 4.34
CA GLN A 246 -12.05 12.92 4.13
C GLN A 246 -12.03 12.13 5.46
N ALA A 247 -12.14 10.81 5.34
CA ALA A 247 -12.06 9.92 6.48
C ALA A 247 -10.60 9.65 6.86
N PHE A 248 -10.26 9.89 8.11
CA PHE A 248 -8.96 9.57 8.70
C PHE A 248 -9.12 8.52 9.77
N ARG A 249 -8.22 7.54 9.76
CA ARG A 249 -8.01 6.64 10.88
C ARG A 249 -7.28 7.36 11.99
N ILE A 250 -7.82 7.26 13.19
CA ILE A 250 -7.33 7.94 14.39
C ILE A 250 -6.56 6.92 15.22
N VAL A 251 -5.23 7.02 15.22
CA VAL A 251 -4.37 6.12 16.01
C VAL A 251 -3.86 6.89 17.21
N ALA A 252 -4.26 6.50 18.42
CA ALA A 252 -3.80 7.12 19.66
C ALA A 252 -2.62 6.34 20.23
N THR A 253 -1.55 7.06 20.57
CA THR A 253 -0.31 6.48 21.08
C THR A 253 -0.06 6.99 22.49
N PHE A 254 0.14 6.06 23.42
CA PHE A 254 0.35 6.33 24.84
C PHE A 254 1.77 5.94 25.24
N VAL A 255 2.40 6.72 26.13
CA VAL A 255 3.65 6.33 26.79
C VAL A 255 3.36 5.41 27.99
N SER A 256 2.19 5.58 28.60
CA SER A 256 1.71 4.69 29.65
C SER A 256 0.19 4.69 29.72
N SER A 257 -0.39 3.57 30.12
CA SER A 257 -1.83 3.44 30.31
C SER A 257 -2.16 2.36 31.32
N THR A 258 -3.22 2.58 32.09
CA THR A 258 -3.83 1.55 32.92
C THR A 258 -4.40 0.43 32.04
N VAL A 259 -4.10 -0.82 32.36
CA VAL A 259 -4.63 -1.99 31.65
C VAL A 259 -6.14 -2.14 31.85
N GLY A 260 -6.85 -2.53 30.79
CA GLY A 260 -8.26 -2.87 30.84
C GLY A 260 -9.21 -1.69 30.62
N VAL A 261 -8.71 -0.57 30.12
CA VAL A 261 -9.45 0.65 29.83
C VAL A 261 -10.05 0.59 28.42
N TYR A 262 -11.27 1.10 28.27
CA TYR A 262 -11.89 1.31 26.97
C TYR A 262 -11.66 2.75 26.51
N TYR A 263 -11.02 2.92 25.36
CA TYR A 263 -10.75 4.22 24.73
C TYR A 263 -11.66 4.46 23.54
N ARG A 264 -11.93 5.74 23.26
CA ARG A 264 -12.69 6.17 22.09
C ARG A 264 -12.18 7.52 21.59
N ALA A 265 -12.02 7.63 20.28
CA ALA A 265 -11.84 8.91 19.59
C ALA A 265 -13.19 9.51 19.20
N SER A 266 -13.34 10.82 19.36
CA SER A 266 -14.54 11.56 19.00
C SER A 266 -14.15 12.93 18.44
N VAL A 267 -14.89 13.42 17.46
CA VAL A 267 -14.71 14.77 16.91
C VAL A 267 -15.76 15.71 17.51
N TYR A 268 -15.32 16.86 18.01
CA TYR A 268 -16.17 17.90 18.58
C TYR A 268 -16.00 19.22 17.84
N ALA A 269 -17.09 19.97 17.71
CA ALA A 269 -17.03 21.42 17.50
C ALA A 269 -16.68 22.10 18.82
N ALA A 270 -15.74 23.02 18.79
CA ALA A 270 -15.29 23.85 19.89
C ALA A 270 -15.69 25.31 19.61
N ILE A 271 -16.80 25.75 20.20
CA ILE A 271 -17.38 27.08 19.99
C ILE A 271 -17.38 27.82 21.31
N GLY A 272 -16.58 28.87 21.44
CA GLY A 272 -16.51 29.68 22.66
C GLY A 272 -16.18 28.87 23.92
N GLY A 273 -15.34 27.84 23.80
CA GLY A 273 -14.99 26.92 24.90
C GLY A 273 -16.03 25.83 25.19
N THR A 274 -17.15 25.79 24.46
CA THR A 274 -18.14 24.72 24.55
C THR A 274 -17.85 23.65 23.51
N TYR A 275 -17.81 22.38 23.95
CA TYR A 275 -17.58 21.23 23.08
C TYR A 275 -18.90 20.55 22.73
N ARG A 276 -19.22 20.45 21.45
CA ARG A 276 -20.38 19.72 20.93
C ARG A 276 -19.94 18.52 20.10
N LEU A 277 -20.37 17.33 20.49
CA LEU A 277 -20.04 16.09 19.78
C LEU A 277 -20.62 16.15 18.36
N LEU A 278 -19.78 15.88 17.36
CA LEU A 278 -20.16 15.81 15.95
C LEU A 278 -20.16 14.36 15.47
N ALA A 279 -19.12 13.60 15.81
CA ALA A 279 -18.97 12.19 15.45
C ALA A 279 -18.16 11.45 16.53
N SER A 280 -18.41 10.15 16.68
CA SER A 280 -17.66 9.30 17.61
C SER A 280 -17.31 7.96 16.98
N GLY A 281 -16.09 7.50 17.22
CA GLY A 281 -15.60 6.20 16.78
C GLY A 281 -16.05 5.05 17.68
N PRO A 282 -15.63 3.82 17.38
CA PRO A 282 -15.84 2.66 18.24
C PRO A 282 -15.10 2.78 19.58
N GLU A 283 -15.55 2.02 20.57
CA GLU A 283 -14.77 1.74 21.77
C GLU A 283 -13.74 0.65 21.49
N VAL A 284 -12.50 0.89 21.93
CA VAL A 284 -11.38 -0.04 21.80
C VAL A 284 -10.85 -0.36 23.18
N TYR A 285 -10.79 -1.65 23.50
CA TYR A 285 -10.24 -2.15 24.75
C TYR A 285 -8.72 -2.25 24.64
N ASN A 286 -7.98 -1.67 25.60
CA ASN A 286 -6.52 -1.70 25.57
C ASN A 286 -5.91 -2.93 26.28
N GLY A 287 -6.70 -3.84 26.83
CA GLY A 287 -6.14 -4.97 27.59
C GLY A 287 -5.59 -6.06 26.68
N LEU A 288 -4.35 -6.47 26.96
CA LEU A 288 -3.65 -7.57 26.34
C LEU A 288 -3.09 -8.48 27.44
N GLY A 289 -3.88 -9.45 27.89
CA GLY A 289 -3.52 -10.26 29.04
C GLY A 289 -3.35 -9.39 30.29
N LEU A 290 -2.11 -9.27 30.80
CA LEU A 290 -1.76 -8.45 31.96
C LEU A 290 -1.19 -7.07 31.62
N ALA A 291 -1.05 -6.75 30.33
CA ALA A 291 -0.45 -5.50 29.85
C ALA A 291 -1.47 -4.62 29.10
N ALA A 292 -1.16 -3.33 28.99
CA ALA A 292 -1.93 -2.37 28.20
C ALA A 292 -1.32 -2.20 26.82
N LEU A 293 -2.12 -2.36 25.76
CA LEU A 293 -1.80 -1.85 24.43
C LEU A 293 -1.65 -0.33 24.50
N LEU A 294 -0.51 0.15 24.00
CA LEU A 294 -0.15 1.56 24.03
C LEU A 294 -0.36 2.26 22.69
N VAL A 295 -0.49 1.53 21.59
CA VAL A 295 -0.91 2.05 20.29
C VAL A 295 -2.31 1.51 19.99
N LEU A 296 -3.29 2.40 19.81
CA LEU A 296 -4.69 2.04 19.63
C LEU A 296 -5.25 2.67 18.36
N ASP A 297 -5.67 1.84 17.41
CA ASP A 297 -6.49 2.26 16.27
C ASP A 297 -7.94 2.46 16.73
N LEU A 298 -8.32 3.72 16.96
CA LEU A 298 -9.65 4.11 17.47
C LEU A 298 -10.70 4.27 16.37
N GLY A 299 -10.43 3.71 15.19
CA GLY A 299 -11.33 3.71 14.04
C GLY A 299 -11.19 4.94 13.15
N THR A 300 -12.11 5.07 12.20
CA THR A 300 -12.10 6.11 11.16
C THR A 300 -13.17 7.17 11.42
N LEU A 301 -12.79 8.44 11.32
CA LEU A 301 -13.67 9.59 11.48
C LEU A 301 -13.42 10.60 10.36
N GLN A 302 -14.48 11.28 9.91
CA GLN A 302 -14.37 12.37 8.94
C GLN A 302 -13.84 13.66 9.60
N ILE A 303 -12.90 14.33 8.94
CA ILE A 303 -12.27 15.56 9.44
C ILE A 303 -12.23 16.63 8.33
N PRO A 304 -12.82 17.82 8.53
CA PRO A 304 -13.89 18.11 9.48
C PRO A 304 -15.18 17.34 9.13
N PRO A 305 -16.01 17.00 10.11
CA PRO A 305 -17.31 16.38 9.86
C PRO A 305 -18.26 17.42 9.26
N GLY A 306 -18.71 17.19 8.02
CA GLY A 306 -19.56 18.13 7.28
C GLY A 306 -19.14 18.37 5.83
N GLY A 307 -17.94 17.91 5.43
CA GLY A 307 -17.42 18.01 4.06
C GLY A 307 -16.42 19.14 3.87
N GLU A 308 -16.24 19.56 2.62
CA GLU A 308 -15.30 20.61 2.22
C GLU A 308 -15.86 22.00 2.54
N ASP A 309 -15.50 22.56 3.70
CA ASP A 309 -15.66 24.00 3.95
C ASP A 309 -14.31 24.62 4.36
N SER A 310 -13.84 25.55 3.52
CA SER A 310 -12.58 26.28 3.69
C SER A 310 -12.52 27.18 4.93
N ALA A 311 -13.65 27.43 5.61
CA ALA A 311 -13.74 28.26 6.80
C ALA A 311 -14.02 27.46 8.09
N THR A 312 -13.83 26.14 8.07
CA THR A 312 -14.07 25.31 9.25
C THR A 312 -12.94 25.51 10.26
N SER A 313 -13.22 26.24 11.34
CA SER A 313 -12.33 26.40 12.49
C SER A 313 -12.99 25.84 13.75
N GLY A 314 -12.18 25.54 14.77
CA GLY A 314 -12.70 25.05 16.04
C GLY A 314 -13.17 23.60 15.98
N VAL A 315 -12.46 22.73 15.26
CA VAL A 315 -12.66 21.27 15.36
C VAL A 315 -11.56 20.68 16.24
N VAL A 316 -11.94 19.82 17.17
CA VAL A 316 -11.01 19.10 18.03
C VAL A 316 -11.26 17.60 17.96
N VAL A 317 -10.18 16.82 18.02
CA VAL A 317 -10.25 15.38 18.25
C VAL A 317 -10.07 15.16 19.75
N VAL A 318 -11.00 14.43 20.36
CA VAL A 318 -10.96 14.11 21.78
C VAL A 318 -10.80 12.61 21.97
N ILE A 319 -9.81 12.22 22.76
CA ILE A 319 -9.71 10.86 23.28
C ILE A 319 -10.34 10.85 24.67
N SER A 320 -11.22 9.87 24.89
CA SER A 320 -11.93 9.68 26.15
C SER A 320 -11.80 8.24 26.64
N ALA A 321 -11.98 8.02 27.93
CA ALA A 321 -11.79 6.73 28.58
C ALA A 321 -13.04 6.31 29.37
N ARG A 322 -13.36 5.01 29.32
CA ARG A 322 -14.33 4.36 30.20
C ARG A 322 -13.65 3.24 30.97
N TYR A 323 -13.80 3.26 32.29
CA TYR A 323 -13.20 2.26 33.16
C TYR A 323 -13.94 2.16 34.49
N ALA A 324 -14.01 0.96 35.06
CA ALA A 324 -14.75 0.72 36.29
C ALA A 324 -13.98 1.17 37.55
N THR A 325 -12.65 1.11 37.53
CA THR A 325 -11.80 1.52 38.67
C THR A 325 -11.08 2.82 38.37
N ALA A 326 -10.34 3.32 39.36
CA ALA A 326 -9.42 4.43 39.15
C ALA A 326 -8.31 4.03 38.17
N GLY A 327 -7.75 5.01 37.49
CA GLY A 327 -6.65 4.80 36.55
C GLY A 327 -6.04 6.11 36.05
N ALA A 328 -5.00 5.97 35.26
CA ALA A 328 -4.33 7.06 34.57
C ALA A 328 -3.75 6.59 33.25
N ALA A 329 -3.50 7.55 32.35
CA ALA A 329 -2.72 7.34 31.15
C ALA A 329 -2.03 8.64 30.72
N THR A 330 -0.93 8.48 29.99
CA THR A 330 -0.17 9.57 29.37
C THR A 330 -0.18 9.35 27.86
N LEU A 331 -0.90 10.22 27.15
CA LEU A 331 -0.94 10.26 25.70
C LEU A 331 0.34 10.95 25.20
N ASP A 332 1.02 10.30 24.26
CA ASP A 332 2.13 10.87 23.51
C ASP A 332 1.55 11.77 22.41
N HIS A 333 0.88 11.14 21.45
CA HIS A 333 0.31 11.82 20.31
C HIS A 333 -0.87 11.04 19.71
N VAL A 334 -1.58 11.68 18.78
CA VAL A 334 -2.61 11.05 17.94
C VAL A 334 -2.19 11.22 16.49
N GLN A 335 -2.19 10.13 15.73
CA GLN A 335 -1.95 10.15 14.30
C GLN A 335 -3.25 10.19 13.50
N LEU A 336 -3.23 11.00 12.46
CA LEU A 336 -4.24 11.07 11.41
C LEU A 336 -3.67 10.37 10.17
N LEU A 337 -4.16 9.17 9.90
CA LEU A 337 -3.76 8.39 8.72
C LEU A 337 -4.94 8.33 7.73
N PRO A 338 -4.76 8.63 6.43
CA PRO A 338 -5.84 8.53 5.45
C PRO A 338 -6.48 7.14 5.46
N ALA A 339 -7.81 7.06 5.53
CA ALA A 339 -8.48 5.76 5.65
C ALA A 339 -8.39 4.91 4.36
N GLU A 340 -8.27 5.56 3.20
CA GLU A 340 -8.24 4.90 1.89
C GLU A 340 -6.88 4.28 1.58
N GLU A 341 -5.79 4.86 2.10
CA GLU A 341 -4.41 4.45 1.86
C GLU A 341 -3.71 4.07 3.16
N TYR A 342 -4.28 3.07 3.84
CA TYR A 342 -3.80 2.56 5.12
C TYR A 342 -3.59 1.05 5.10
N VAL A 343 -2.41 0.64 5.58
CA VAL A 343 -2.04 -0.75 5.84
C VAL A 343 -1.87 -0.96 7.34
N PHE A 344 -2.47 -2.03 7.83
CA PHE A 344 -2.11 -2.62 9.10
C PHE A 344 -1.39 -3.94 8.87
N ALA A 345 -0.22 -4.10 9.47
CA ALA A 345 0.52 -5.35 9.46
C ALA A 345 0.75 -5.84 10.90
N GLU A 346 0.59 -7.15 11.11
CA GLU A 346 0.75 -7.78 12.43
C GLU A 346 1.72 -8.94 12.36
N GLN A 347 2.69 -8.95 13.28
CA GLN A 347 3.61 -10.03 13.56
C GLN A 347 3.21 -10.69 14.89
N PRO A 348 2.68 -11.92 14.89
CA PRO A 348 2.28 -12.61 16.10
C PRO A 348 3.51 -13.15 16.83
N GLY A 349 4.06 -12.37 17.75
CA GLY A 349 4.97 -12.84 18.80
C GLY A 349 6.29 -13.44 18.29
N TYR A 350 7.13 -12.62 17.67
CA TYR A 350 8.50 -12.97 17.31
C TYR A 350 9.46 -11.82 17.66
N THR A 351 10.66 -12.15 18.12
CA THR A 351 11.71 -11.17 18.38
C THR A 351 12.54 -10.99 17.12
N THR A 352 12.32 -9.87 16.44
CA THR A 352 12.97 -9.52 15.18
C THR A 352 14.43 -9.13 15.43
N PRO A 353 15.41 -9.85 14.85
CA PRO A 353 16.82 -9.50 14.98
C PRO A 353 17.13 -8.09 14.46
N ASP A 354 18.26 -7.54 14.85
CA ASP A 354 18.79 -6.35 14.20
C ASP A 354 19.00 -6.61 12.69
N GLN A 355 18.83 -5.57 11.87
CA GLN A 355 18.94 -5.62 10.41
C GLN A 355 17.89 -6.47 9.68
N ALA A 356 16.98 -7.17 10.37
CA ALA A 356 15.86 -7.84 9.74
C ALA A 356 14.80 -6.83 9.27
N GLU A 357 14.02 -7.21 8.25
CA GLU A 357 13.10 -6.31 7.57
C GLU A 357 11.68 -6.86 7.51
N LEU A 358 10.70 -6.04 7.86
CA LEU A 358 9.33 -6.24 7.41
C LEU A 358 9.25 -5.83 5.93
N VAL A 359 8.80 -6.75 5.07
CA VAL A 359 8.64 -6.48 3.64
C VAL A 359 7.15 -6.46 3.28
N LEU A 360 6.69 -5.32 2.77
CA LEU A 360 5.37 -5.09 2.21
C LEU A 360 5.52 -4.94 0.68
N ASP A 361 5.44 -6.06 -0.03
CA ASP A 361 5.55 -6.12 -1.48
C ASP A 361 4.17 -6.00 -2.12
N GLU A 362 3.66 -4.78 -2.23
CA GLU A 362 2.35 -4.49 -2.82
C GLU A 362 2.33 -4.74 -4.33
N VAL A 363 3.49 -4.68 -4.97
CA VAL A 363 3.66 -4.95 -6.41
C VAL A 363 3.30 -6.41 -6.73
N ASN A 364 3.70 -7.35 -5.87
CA ASN A 364 3.44 -8.78 -6.04
C ASN A 364 2.38 -9.33 -5.06
N GLY A 365 1.80 -8.48 -4.20
CA GLY A 365 0.79 -8.85 -3.21
C GLY A 365 1.32 -9.79 -2.12
N ARG A 366 2.54 -9.56 -1.62
CA ARG A 366 3.18 -10.39 -0.59
C ARG A 366 3.54 -9.55 0.63
N VAL A 367 3.48 -10.18 1.80
CA VAL A 367 3.99 -9.63 3.05
C VAL A 367 4.75 -10.71 3.78
N TYR A 368 5.94 -10.40 4.30
CA TYR A 368 6.77 -11.36 5.02
C TYR A 368 7.82 -10.63 5.86
N LEU A 369 8.40 -11.36 6.81
CA LEU A 369 9.61 -10.93 7.53
C LEU A 369 10.83 -11.51 6.81
N ASP A 370 11.81 -10.67 6.50
CA ASP A 370 13.10 -11.04 5.92
C ASP A 370 14.18 -10.98 7.02
N ALA A 371 14.60 -12.15 7.49
CA ALA A 371 15.64 -12.29 8.52
C ALA A 371 16.67 -13.33 8.07
N ALA A 372 17.40 -13.00 6.99
CA ALA A 372 18.28 -13.88 6.19
C ALA A 372 17.54 -14.96 5.37
N VAL A 373 16.32 -15.31 5.76
CA VAL A 373 15.37 -16.13 5.01
C VAL A 373 13.99 -15.46 5.12
N HIS A 374 13.11 -15.71 4.16
CA HIS A 374 11.74 -15.22 4.19
C HIS A 374 10.86 -16.05 5.13
N TYR A 375 10.23 -15.39 6.10
CA TYR A 375 9.26 -15.97 7.02
C TYR A 375 7.86 -15.39 6.77
N ASN A 376 6.91 -16.27 6.45
CA ASN A 376 5.51 -15.91 6.25
C ASN A 376 4.76 -15.85 7.59
N ILE A 377 5.28 -15.06 8.54
CA ILE A 377 4.68 -14.88 9.87
C ILE A 377 3.88 -13.59 10.00
N VAL A 378 3.95 -12.70 9.00
CA VAL A 378 3.26 -11.41 9.04
C VAL A 378 1.90 -11.53 8.35
N SER A 379 0.87 -11.02 9.00
CA SER A 379 -0.46 -10.84 8.40
C SER A 379 -0.69 -9.37 8.07
N ARG A 380 -1.52 -9.11 7.06
CA ARG A 380 -1.81 -7.77 6.55
C ARG A 380 -3.30 -7.59 6.35
N ARG A 381 -3.79 -6.38 6.62
CA ARG A 381 -5.15 -5.90 6.26
C ARG A 381 -5.10 -4.43 5.81
N GLY A 382 -6.16 -3.98 5.14
CA GLY A 382 -6.25 -2.62 4.59
C GLY A 382 -5.97 -2.56 3.09
N SER A 383 -5.83 -1.35 2.59
CA SER A 383 -5.58 -1.07 1.17
C SER A 383 -4.08 -1.14 0.85
N PRO A 384 -3.65 -1.45 -0.38
CA PRO A 384 -2.24 -1.35 -0.77
C PRO A 384 -1.68 0.06 -0.54
N LEU A 385 -0.43 0.15 -0.07
CA LEU A 385 0.32 1.41 -0.12
C LEU A 385 0.70 1.72 -1.57
N THR A 386 0.43 2.95 -2.00
CA THR A 386 0.75 3.41 -3.34
C THR A 386 1.58 4.70 -3.30
N VAL A 387 2.13 5.07 -4.44
CA VAL A 387 2.74 6.37 -4.68
C VAL A 387 2.07 7.00 -5.89
N THR A 388 1.79 8.30 -5.80
CA THR A 388 1.08 9.05 -6.83
C THR A 388 2.05 10.00 -7.54
N PRO A 389 2.23 9.86 -8.87
CA PRO A 389 3.07 10.76 -9.66
C PRO A 389 2.58 12.22 -9.61
N GLY A 390 3.51 13.18 -9.69
CA GLY A 390 3.19 14.62 -9.73
C GLY A 390 2.63 15.19 -8.44
N ARG A 391 2.76 14.47 -7.31
CA ARG A 391 2.38 14.92 -5.97
C ARG A 391 3.49 14.62 -4.97
N ALA A 392 3.51 15.36 -3.86
CA ALA A 392 4.31 14.98 -2.71
C ALA A 392 3.84 13.63 -2.18
N ASN A 393 4.76 12.78 -1.79
CA ASN A 393 4.47 11.47 -1.20
C ASN A 393 5.26 11.38 0.10
N ARG A 394 4.57 11.05 1.20
CA ARG A 394 5.16 10.98 2.53
C ARG A 394 4.70 9.70 3.22
N LEU A 395 5.61 8.79 3.50
CA LEU A 395 5.25 7.51 4.11
C LEU A 395 5.39 7.61 5.63
N ALA A 396 4.29 7.38 6.34
CA ALA A 396 4.26 7.28 7.79
C ALA A 396 4.28 5.80 8.21
N VAL A 397 5.06 5.51 9.25
CA VAL A 397 5.16 4.19 9.87
C VAL A 397 5.21 4.35 11.38
N LEU A 398 4.15 3.89 12.04
CA LEU A 398 4.09 3.76 13.50
C LEU A 398 4.01 2.28 13.84
N TYR A 399 4.70 1.85 14.89
CA TYR A 399 4.64 0.47 15.33
C TYR A 399 4.60 0.32 16.84
N MET A 400 4.11 -0.83 17.27
CA MET A 400 4.08 -1.26 18.66
C MET A 400 4.96 -2.50 18.84
N GLU A 401 5.57 -2.59 20.01
CA GLU A 401 6.37 -3.74 20.44
C GLU A 401 5.51 -4.72 21.27
N GLY A 402 6.12 -5.81 21.73
CA GLY A 402 5.47 -7.03 22.24
C GLY A 402 4.33 -6.85 23.23
N ASP A 403 4.59 -7.03 24.53
CA ASP A 403 3.57 -7.08 25.58
C ASP A 403 3.06 -5.68 25.96
N GLY A 404 2.56 -4.92 24.99
CA GLY A 404 2.05 -3.57 25.21
C GLY A 404 3.14 -2.53 25.40
N GLU A 405 4.28 -2.70 24.71
CA GLU A 405 5.40 -1.77 24.76
C GLU A 405 5.35 -0.80 23.58
N TYR A 406 5.70 0.45 23.84
CA TYR A 406 5.89 1.50 22.85
C TYR A 406 7.07 2.36 23.29
N ASP A 407 8.07 2.47 22.43
CA ASP A 407 9.21 3.36 22.64
C ASP A 407 9.27 4.37 21.48
N PRO A 408 9.05 5.68 21.75
CA PRO A 408 9.05 6.73 20.73
C PRO A 408 10.44 6.99 20.13
N THR A 409 11.51 6.56 20.82
CA THR A 409 12.89 6.87 20.43
C THR A 409 13.47 5.88 19.42
N ARG A 410 12.82 4.71 19.26
CA ARG A 410 13.27 3.67 18.35
C ARG A 410 13.31 4.15 16.91
N ALA A 411 14.40 3.86 16.22
CA ALA A 411 14.65 4.11 14.83
C ALA A 411 14.38 2.88 13.95
N ILE A 412 13.77 3.13 12.80
CA ILE A 412 13.64 2.17 11.70
C ILE A 412 14.16 2.81 10.42
N VAL A 413 14.61 1.96 9.50
CA VAL A 413 15.07 2.39 8.19
C VAL A 413 14.07 1.96 7.12
N LEU A 414 13.62 2.91 6.32
CA LEU A 414 12.74 2.71 5.19
C LEU A 414 13.57 2.60 3.91
N SER A 415 13.21 1.65 3.06
CA SER A 415 13.67 1.58 1.67
C SER A 415 12.59 0.95 0.81
N GLY A 416 12.69 1.06 -0.51
CA GLY A 416 11.74 0.37 -1.36
C GLY A 416 11.87 0.66 -2.83
N SER A 417 10.93 0.14 -3.60
CA SER A 417 10.81 0.39 -5.02
C SER A 417 9.35 0.41 -5.45
N TYR A 418 9.10 0.93 -6.63
CA TYR A 418 7.79 0.88 -7.28
C TYR A 418 7.98 0.64 -8.78
N ARG A 419 6.89 0.40 -9.50
CA ARG A 419 6.90 0.33 -10.96
C ARG A 419 5.98 1.41 -11.52
N PRO A 420 6.51 2.41 -12.26
CA PRO A 420 5.71 3.45 -12.88
C PRO A 420 4.59 2.86 -13.73
N ARG A 421 3.35 3.33 -13.53
CA ARG A 421 2.20 2.92 -14.33
C ARG A 421 1.89 3.94 -15.42
N ARG A 422 1.66 3.47 -16.64
CA ARG A 422 1.31 4.28 -17.81
C ARG A 422 0.09 3.69 -18.52
N LEU A 423 -0.73 4.53 -19.13
CA LEU A 423 -1.88 4.08 -19.92
C LEU A 423 -1.45 3.52 -21.28
N THR A 424 -0.30 3.97 -21.80
CA THR A 424 0.26 3.54 -23.09
C THR A 424 1.79 3.45 -23.07
N VAL A 425 2.39 2.78 -24.06
CA VAL A 425 3.83 2.46 -24.17
C VAL A 425 4.38 2.55 -25.58
#